data_AF-A0A8S3WXA6-F1
#
_entry.id   AF-A0A8S3WXA6-F1
#
_cell.length_a   1.000
_cell.length_b   1.000
_cell.length_c   1.000
_cell.angle_alpha   90.00
_cell.angle_beta   90.00
_cell.angle_gamma   90.00
#
_symmetry.space_group_name_H-M   'P 1'
#
loop_
_entity.id
_entity.type
_entity.pdbx_description
1 polymer ?
#
loop_
_entity_poly.entity_id
_entity_poly.type
_entity_poly.pdbx_seq_one_letter_code
_entity_poly.pdbx_strand_id
1 'polypeptide(L)'
;MLVTYLEASRDLCETDSILFGTALAVCRIIGAKLSTAGRATGQSSAIPAWRIRIEERIAKARALIGRLICFRSGNNRPRIVRTVRMAFAGTNVSLSQPDIMQKLTERIDDLKQRIAAWGKRIRRYTESSTRFNQNRLFQSDQKRLYKSLE
;
A
#
# COMPACT_ATOMS: atom_id res chain seq x y z
N MET A 1 3.16 1.61 53.80
CA MET A 1 3.31 2.96 53.18
C MET A 1 2.11 3.35 52.33
N LEU A 2 1.60 2.54 51.39
CA LEU A 2 0.40 2.90 50.61
C LEU A 2 -0.82 3.22 51.49
N VAL A 3 -1.12 2.32 52.44
CA VAL A 3 -2.28 2.41 53.33
C VAL A 3 -2.26 3.70 54.16
N THR A 4 -1.08 4.11 54.63
CA THR A 4 -0.91 5.36 55.40
C THR A 4 -1.13 6.61 54.56
N TYR A 5 -0.85 6.57 53.25
CA TYR A 5 -1.12 7.70 52.35
C TYR A 5 -2.60 7.76 51.93
N LEU A 6 -3.28 6.61 51.83
CA LEU A 6 -4.72 6.54 51.55
C LEU A 6 -5.55 7.05 52.72
N GLU A 7 -5.20 6.65 53.96
CA GLU A 7 -5.87 7.11 55.19
C GLU A 7 -5.69 8.62 55.44
N ALA A 8 -4.60 9.21 54.94
CA ALA A 8 -4.32 10.64 55.05
C ALA A 8 -4.96 11.49 53.95
N SER A 9 -5.52 10.87 52.91
CA SER A 9 -6.13 11.59 51.78
C SER A 9 -7.45 12.25 52.21
N ARG A 10 -7.68 13.49 51.73
CA ARG A 10 -8.85 14.28 52.14
C ARG A 10 -9.87 14.47 51.02
N ASP A 11 -9.43 14.31 49.78
CA ASP A 11 -10.25 14.55 48.59
C ASP A 11 -10.16 13.40 47.59
N LEU A 12 -11.21 13.23 46.78
CA LEU A 12 -11.33 12.17 45.79
C LEU A 12 -10.21 12.26 44.74
N CYS A 13 -9.84 13.47 44.32
CA CYS A 13 -8.75 13.70 43.37
C CYS A 13 -7.39 13.23 43.93
N GLU A 14 -7.16 13.39 45.23
CA GLU A 14 -5.94 12.90 45.88
C GLU A 14 -5.92 11.38 45.95
N THR A 15 -7.05 10.74 46.29
CA THR A 15 -7.15 9.27 46.27
C THR A 15 -6.89 8.69 44.89
N ASP A 16 -7.47 9.29 43.84
CA ASP A 16 -7.29 8.87 42.45
C ASP A 16 -5.83 8.99 42.03
N SER A 17 -5.19 10.11 42.37
CA SER A 17 -3.77 10.35 42.06
C SER A 17 -2.84 9.35 42.76
N ILE A 18 -3.12 9.02 44.02
CA ILE A 18 -2.36 8.03 44.80
C ILE A 18 -2.54 6.63 44.19
N LEU A 19 -3.78 6.23 43.88
CA LEU A 19 -4.07 4.93 43.26
C LEU A 19 -3.44 4.81 41.87
N PHE A 20 -3.53 5.86 41.05
CA PHE A 20 -2.94 5.88 39.71
C PHE A 20 -1.41 5.82 39.76
N GLY A 21 -0.77 6.62 40.62
CA GLY A 21 0.68 6.62 40.78
C GLY A 21 1.23 5.28 41.27
N THR A 22 0.46 4.59 42.11
CA THR A 22 0.87 3.30 42.68
C THR A 22 0.66 2.15 41.71
N ALA A 23 -0.45 2.15 40.97
CA ALA A 23 -0.64 1.26 39.83
C ALA A 23 0.48 1.42 38.79
N LEU A 24 0.87 2.66 38.47
CA LEU A 24 2.00 2.94 37.58
C LEU A 24 3.33 2.38 38.10
N ALA A 25 3.63 2.58 39.38
CA ALA A 25 4.85 2.09 39.99
C ALA A 25 4.91 0.55 39.97
N VAL A 26 3.82 -0.12 40.30
CA VAL A 26 3.69 -1.59 40.25
C VAL A 26 3.87 -2.10 38.81
N CYS A 27 3.20 -1.48 37.84
CA CYS A 27 3.36 -1.84 36.43
C CYS A 27 4.81 -1.67 35.94
N ARG A 28 5.53 -0.65 36.40
CA ARG A 28 6.96 -0.47 36.10
C ARG A 28 7.83 -1.55 36.73
N ILE A 29 7.58 -1.91 38.00
CA ILE A 29 8.34 -2.94 38.72
C ILE A 29 8.15 -4.31 38.07
N ILE A 30 6.93 -4.63 37.63
CA ILE A 30 6.58 -5.90 36.98
C ILE A 30 7.01 -5.92 35.50
N GLY A 31 7.46 -4.78 34.95
CA GLY A 31 7.82 -4.66 33.53
C GLY A 31 6.61 -4.72 32.59
N ALA A 32 5.41 -4.46 33.10
CA ALA A 32 4.19 -4.40 32.31
C ALA A 32 4.24 -3.19 31.37
N LYS A 33 4.12 -3.43 30.06
CA LYS A 33 4.04 -2.36 29.06
C LYS A 33 2.68 -1.67 29.20
N LEU A 34 2.66 -0.46 29.78
CA LEU A 34 1.51 0.41 29.66
C LEU A 34 1.39 0.83 28.19
N SER A 35 0.37 0.30 27.52
CA SER A 35 -0.05 0.83 26.23
C SER A 35 -0.54 2.25 26.47
N THR A 36 0.23 3.24 26.05
CA THR A 36 -0.27 4.60 25.92
C THR A 36 -1.26 4.58 24.77
N ALA A 37 -2.52 4.26 25.10
CA ALA A 37 -3.67 4.41 24.21
C ALA A 37 -3.90 5.90 23.95
N GLY A 38 -2.98 6.51 23.19
CA GLY A 38 -2.90 7.95 22.98
C GLY A 38 -1.99 8.34 21.81
N ARG A 39 -1.44 7.36 21.08
CA ARG A 39 -1.00 7.58 19.71
C ARG A 39 -1.89 6.73 18.84
N ALA A 40 -3.05 7.28 18.47
CA ALA A 40 -3.65 6.92 17.20
C ALA A 40 -2.52 7.08 16.18
N THR A 41 -1.93 5.96 15.74
CA THR A 41 -1.07 5.94 14.57
C THR A 41 -1.91 6.63 13.51
N GLY A 42 -1.55 7.88 13.18
CA GLY A 42 -2.34 8.71 12.28
C GLY A 42 -2.71 7.84 11.10
N GLN A 43 -4.01 7.73 10.82
CA GLN A 43 -4.50 6.85 9.77
C GLN A 43 -3.74 7.21 8.50
N SER A 44 -2.72 6.41 8.18
CA SER A 44 -2.07 6.45 6.89
C SER A 44 -3.21 6.37 5.89
N SER A 45 -3.31 7.36 5.00
CA SER A 45 -4.36 7.38 4.00
C SER A 45 -4.25 6.10 3.19
N ALA A 46 -5.07 5.12 3.57
CA ALA A 46 -4.95 3.78 3.07
C ALA A 46 -5.09 3.85 1.55
N ILE A 47 -4.09 3.33 0.85
CA ILE A 47 -4.08 3.32 -0.61
C ILE A 47 -5.37 2.62 -1.05
N PRO A 48 -6.21 3.26 -1.88
CA PRO A 48 -7.48 2.66 -2.26
C PRO A 48 -7.26 1.29 -2.92
N ALA A 49 -8.12 0.32 -2.58
CA ALA A 49 -8.01 -1.05 -3.10
C ALA A 49 -8.02 -1.13 -4.65
N TRP A 50 -8.67 -0.18 -5.33
CA TRP A 50 -8.61 -0.11 -6.79
C TRP A 50 -7.21 0.20 -7.31
N ARG A 51 -6.43 1.03 -6.61
CA ARG A 51 -5.07 1.44 -7.02
C ARG A 51 -4.11 0.28 -6.87
N ILE A 52 -4.16 -0.41 -5.73
CA ILE A 52 -3.37 -1.62 -5.46
C ILE A 52 -3.60 -2.66 -6.58
N ARG A 53 -4.87 -2.94 -6.92
CA ARG A 53 -5.21 -3.90 -7.99
C ARG A 53 -4.63 -3.52 -9.35
N ILE A 54 -4.55 -2.24 -9.69
CA ILE A 54 -3.96 -1.80 -10.97
C ILE A 54 -2.43 -1.88 -10.91
N GLU A 55 -1.82 -1.48 -9.80
CA GLU A 55 -0.37 -1.57 -9.58
C GLU A 55 0.11 -3.03 -9.64
N GLU A 56 -0.62 -3.96 -9.05
CA GLU A 56 -0.35 -5.41 -9.17
C GLU A 56 -0.42 -5.91 -10.61
N ARG A 57 -1.40 -5.45 -11.40
CA ARG A 57 -1.50 -5.80 -12.83
C ARG A 57 -0.30 -5.28 -13.61
N ILE A 58 0.14 -4.04 -13.33
CA ILE A 58 1.34 -3.46 -13.92
C ILE A 58 2.58 -4.28 -13.53
N ALA A 59 2.73 -4.63 -12.25
CA ALA A 59 3.86 -5.42 -11.76
C ALA A 59 3.93 -6.81 -12.43
N LYS A 60 2.79 -7.51 -12.50
CA LYS A 60 2.68 -8.81 -13.20
C LYS A 60 3.05 -8.70 -14.67
N ALA A 61 2.58 -7.65 -15.36
CA ALA A 61 2.91 -7.41 -16.76
C ALA A 61 4.39 -7.10 -16.98
N ARG A 62 5.00 -6.26 -16.13
CA ARG A 62 6.45 -5.99 -16.17
C ARG A 62 7.29 -7.25 -15.96
N ALA A 63 6.92 -8.07 -14.98
CA ALA A 63 7.59 -9.33 -14.72
C ALA A 63 7.47 -10.30 -15.91
N LEU A 64 6.31 -10.33 -16.58
CA LEU A 64 6.13 -11.14 -17.78
C LEU A 64 6.98 -10.62 -18.95
N ILE A 65 6.99 -9.31 -19.20
CA ILE A 65 7.87 -8.68 -20.21
C ILE A 65 9.32 -9.09 -19.99
N GLY A 66 9.84 -9.00 -18.76
CA GLY A 66 11.21 -9.41 -18.44
C GLY A 66 11.50 -10.87 -18.82
N ARG A 67 10.57 -11.78 -18.54
CA ARG A 67 10.71 -13.20 -18.92
C ARG A 67 10.66 -13.42 -20.43
N LEU A 68 9.79 -12.71 -21.14
CA LEU A 68 9.71 -12.78 -22.60
C LEU A 68 10.99 -12.26 -23.25
N ILE A 69 11.57 -11.17 -22.73
CA ILE A 69 12.86 -10.64 -23.17
C ILE A 69 13.98 -11.65 -22.91
N CYS A 70 14.07 -12.24 -21.70
CA CYS A 70 15.07 -13.26 -21.42
C CYS A 70 14.98 -14.46 -22.37
N PHE A 71 13.77 -14.93 -22.68
CA PHE A 71 13.57 -16.00 -23.65
C PHE A 71 14.04 -15.59 -25.06
N ARG A 72 13.67 -14.38 -25.50
CA ARG A 72 14.11 -13.81 -26.79
C ARG A 72 15.65 -13.71 -26.89
N SER A 73 16.33 -13.43 -25.79
CA SER A 73 17.80 -13.41 -25.70
C SER A 73 18.44 -14.81 -25.71
N GLY A 74 17.68 -15.89 -25.90
CA GLY A 74 18.18 -17.27 -25.98
C GLY A 74 18.17 -18.05 -24.65
N ASN A 75 17.58 -17.50 -23.58
CA ASN A 75 17.52 -18.21 -22.31
C ASN A 75 16.39 -19.25 -22.29
N ASN A 76 16.77 -20.51 -22.51
CA ASN A 76 15.86 -21.65 -22.59
C ASN A 76 15.70 -22.44 -21.28
N ARG A 77 15.96 -21.82 -20.12
CA ARG A 77 15.71 -22.48 -18.83
C ARG A 77 14.24 -22.95 -18.74
N PRO A 78 13.95 -24.17 -18.24
CA PRO A 78 12.59 -24.73 -18.22
C PRO A 78 11.53 -23.83 -17.60
N ARG A 79 11.88 -23.08 -16.55
CA ARG A 79 11.00 -22.12 -15.88
C ARG A 79 10.58 -20.95 -16.78
N ILE A 80 11.49 -20.45 -17.61
CA ILE A 80 11.22 -19.37 -18.55
C ILE A 80 10.34 -19.91 -19.68
N VAL A 81 10.72 -21.04 -20.29
CA VAL A 81 9.93 -21.70 -21.34
C VAL A 81 8.51 -21.98 -20.88
N ARG A 82 8.31 -22.51 -19.66
CA ARG A 82 6.98 -22.74 -19.08
C ARG A 82 6.19 -21.43 -18.96
N THR A 83 6.81 -20.35 -18.52
CA THR A 83 6.15 -19.05 -18.43
C THR A 83 5.72 -18.58 -19.83
N VAL A 84 6.60 -18.68 -20.83
CA VAL A 84 6.29 -18.26 -22.20
C VAL A 84 5.14 -19.09 -22.76
N ARG A 85 5.13 -20.42 -22.56
CA ARG A 85 3.97 -21.27 -22.93
C ARG A 85 2.68 -20.80 -22.29
N MET A 86 2.72 -20.46 -21.00
CA MET A 86 1.54 -19.92 -20.30
C MET A 86 1.12 -18.54 -20.83
N ALA A 87 2.06 -17.72 -21.30
CA ALA A 87 1.78 -16.39 -21.84
C ALA A 87 0.98 -16.44 -23.16
N PHE A 88 1.14 -17.54 -23.90
CA PHE A 88 0.45 -17.89 -25.14
C PHE A 88 -0.57 -19.02 -24.95
N ALA A 89 -0.91 -19.39 -23.70
CA ALA A 89 -1.92 -20.42 -23.46
C ALA A 89 -3.27 -19.95 -24.02
N GLY A 90 -3.90 -20.80 -24.83
CA GLY A 90 -5.16 -20.48 -25.52
C GLY A 90 -4.98 -19.68 -26.82
N THR A 91 -3.76 -19.39 -27.23
CA THR A 91 -3.46 -18.89 -28.59
C THR A 91 -2.85 -20.02 -29.43
N ASN A 92 -3.08 -20.01 -30.75
CA ASN A 92 -2.53 -21.00 -31.70
C ASN A 92 -1.02 -20.81 -31.99
N VAL A 93 -0.26 -20.36 -30.99
CA VAL A 93 1.16 -20.05 -31.10
C VAL A 93 1.98 -21.16 -30.46
N SER A 94 2.79 -21.84 -31.27
CA SER A 94 3.76 -22.81 -30.78
C SER A 94 5.16 -22.20 -30.76
N LEU A 95 5.94 -22.54 -29.75
CA LEU A 95 7.33 -22.07 -29.59
C LEU A 95 8.27 -22.55 -30.69
N SER A 96 7.90 -23.62 -31.40
CA SER A 96 8.69 -24.17 -32.51
C SER A 96 8.38 -23.49 -33.85
N GLN A 97 7.41 -22.56 -33.90
CA GLN A 97 7.11 -21.85 -35.13
C GLN A 97 8.25 -20.89 -35.51
N PRO A 98 8.55 -20.73 -36.81
CA PRO A 98 9.61 -19.83 -37.26
C PRO A 98 9.31 -18.35 -36.93
N ASP A 99 8.04 -17.98 -36.78
CA ASP A 99 7.57 -16.62 -36.51
C ASP A 99 7.49 -16.26 -35.02
N ILE A 100 7.93 -17.16 -34.12
CA ILE A 100 7.81 -16.98 -32.67
C ILE A 100 8.46 -15.68 -32.17
N MET A 101 9.58 -15.25 -32.77
CA MET A 101 10.30 -14.04 -32.38
C MET A 101 9.51 -12.76 -32.67
N GLN A 102 8.76 -12.75 -33.78
CA GLN A 102 7.86 -11.66 -34.12
C GLN A 102 6.70 -11.62 -33.13
N LYS A 103 6.03 -12.76 -32.90
CA LYS A 103 4.92 -12.88 -31.95
C LYS A 103 5.30 -12.51 -30.52
N LEU A 104 6.52 -12.81 -30.10
CA LEU A 104 7.07 -12.36 -28.81
C LEU A 104 7.17 -10.84 -28.74
N THR A 105 7.60 -10.20 -29.82
CA THR A 105 7.72 -8.74 -29.89
C THR A 105 6.36 -8.08 -29.82
N GLU A 106 5.40 -8.55 -30.62
CA GLU A 106 4.01 -8.10 -30.59
C GLU A 106 3.42 -8.24 -29.18
N ARG A 107 3.63 -9.40 -28.54
CA ARG A 107 3.15 -9.65 -27.18
C ARG A 107 3.79 -8.72 -26.15
N ILE A 108 5.07 -8.40 -26.29
CA ILE A 108 5.76 -7.44 -25.41
C ILE A 108 5.15 -6.04 -25.59
N ASP A 109 4.92 -5.62 -26.83
CA ASP A 109 4.38 -4.30 -27.12
C ASP A 109 2.93 -4.15 -26.67
N ASP A 110 2.10 -5.19 -26.83
CA ASP A 110 0.76 -5.26 -26.22
C ASP A 110 0.80 -5.02 -24.71
N LEU A 111 1.74 -5.68 -24.01
CA LEU A 111 1.89 -5.52 -22.56
C LEU A 111 2.34 -4.11 -22.20
N LYS A 112 3.23 -3.49 -22.98
CA LYS A 112 3.63 -2.09 -22.79
C LYS A 112 2.45 -1.14 -22.98
N GLN A 113 1.64 -1.34 -24.03
CA GLN A 113 0.44 -0.55 -24.27
C GLN A 113 -0.56 -0.67 -23.11
N ARG A 114 -0.78 -1.90 -22.59
CA ARG A 114 -1.64 -2.13 -21.42
C ARG A 114 -1.10 -1.43 -20.16
N ILE A 115 0.20 -1.50 -19.90
CA ILE A 115 0.84 -0.80 -18.78
C ILE A 115 0.61 0.72 -18.91
N ALA A 116 0.82 1.29 -20.10
CA ALA A 116 0.58 2.71 -20.34
C ALA A 116 -0.89 3.10 -20.09
N ALA A 117 -1.84 2.29 -20.56
CA ALA A 117 -3.26 2.51 -20.32
C ALA A 117 -3.63 2.43 -18.83
N TRP A 118 -3.08 1.47 -18.09
CA TRP A 118 -3.27 1.35 -16.65
C TRP A 118 -2.66 2.51 -15.88
N GLY A 119 -1.46 2.97 -16.27
CA GLY A 119 -0.84 4.17 -15.71
C GLY A 119 -1.69 5.41 -15.91
N LYS A 120 -2.23 5.62 -17.14
CA LYS A 120 -3.19 6.70 -17.43
C LYS A 120 -4.46 6.59 -16.60
N ARG A 121 -4.95 5.37 -16.31
CA ARG A 121 -6.12 5.15 -15.46
C ARG A 121 -5.85 5.55 -14.01
N ILE A 122 -4.70 5.16 -13.44
CA ILE A 122 -4.29 5.59 -12.09
C ILE A 122 -4.25 7.12 -12.03
N ARG A 123 -3.55 7.77 -12.98
CA ARG A 123 -3.46 9.23 -13.03
C ARG A 123 -4.84 9.90 -13.02
N ARG A 124 -5.75 9.48 -13.92
CA ARG A 124 -7.11 10.05 -14.01
C ARG A 124 -7.89 9.89 -12.71
N TYR A 125 -7.84 8.72 -12.08
CA TYR A 125 -8.58 8.47 -10.85
C TYR A 125 -7.99 9.24 -9.66
N THR A 126 -6.67 9.34 -9.57
CA THR A 126 -6.00 10.19 -8.58
C THR A 126 -6.39 11.65 -8.76
N GLU A 127 -6.31 12.19 -9.98
CA GLU A 127 -6.70 13.57 -10.27
C GLU A 127 -8.17 13.83 -9.92
N SER A 128 -9.09 12.91 -10.28
CA SER A 128 -10.50 13.03 -9.95
C SER A 128 -10.74 13.05 -8.43
N SER A 129 -10.04 12.19 -7.69
CA SER A 129 -10.13 12.15 -6.23
C SER A 129 -9.55 13.41 -5.60
N THR A 130 -8.43 13.90 -6.11
CA THR A 130 -7.81 15.15 -5.64
C THR A 130 -8.74 16.34 -5.88
N ARG A 131 -9.30 16.48 -7.08
CA ARG A 131 -10.27 17.55 -7.39
C ARG A 131 -11.49 17.50 -6.48
N PHE A 132 -12.05 16.31 -6.25
CA PHE A 132 -13.18 16.15 -5.33
C PHE A 132 -12.81 16.63 -3.91
N ASN A 133 -11.66 16.21 -3.40
CA ASN A 133 -11.20 16.60 -2.06
C ASN A 133 -10.91 18.11 -1.98
N GLN A 134 -10.28 18.69 -2.99
CA GLN A 134 -10.00 20.13 -3.08
C GLN A 134 -11.29 20.96 -3.15
N ASN A 135 -12.26 20.56 -3.97
CA ASN A 135 -13.55 21.24 -4.08
C ASN A 135 -14.32 21.18 -2.76
N ARG A 136 -14.30 20.02 -2.09
CA ARG A 136 -14.91 19.88 -0.76
C ARG A 136 -14.22 20.76 0.27
N LEU A 137 -12.88 20.81 0.26
CA LEU A 137 -12.11 21.66 1.16
C LEU A 137 -12.36 23.15 0.88
N PHE A 138 -12.47 23.54 -0.40
CA PHE A 138 -12.82 24.91 -0.79
C PHE A 138 -14.17 25.34 -0.23
N GLN A 139 -15.18 24.47 -0.31
CA GLN A 139 -16.52 24.78 0.23
C GLN A 139 -16.53 24.91 1.75
N SER A 140 -15.73 24.10 2.46
CA SER A 140 -15.70 24.12 3.94
C SER A 140 -14.74 25.15 4.53
N ASP A 141 -13.54 25.32 3.96
CA ASP A 141 -12.46 26.16 4.47
C ASP A 141 -11.49 26.55 3.33
N GLN A 142 -11.81 27.65 2.65
CA GLN A 142 -11.02 28.19 1.55
C GLN A 142 -9.58 28.52 1.98
N LYS A 143 -9.39 29.08 3.19
CA LYS A 143 -8.08 29.49 3.69
C LYS A 143 -7.14 28.29 3.83
N ARG A 144 -7.66 27.15 4.31
CA ARG A 144 -6.88 25.90 4.38
C ARG A 144 -6.48 25.39 3.00
N LEU A 145 -7.35 25.49 2.00
CA LEU A 145 -7.00 25.09 0.63
C LEU A 145 -5.85 25.94 0.10
N TYR A 146 -5.94 27.27 0.17
CA TYR A 146 -4.88 28.14 -0.35
C TYR A 146 -3.55 27.94 0.38
N LYS A 147 -3.56 27.78 1.71
CA LYS A 147 -2.37 27.41 2.48
C LYS A 147 -1.75 26.06 2.08
N SER A 148 -2.54 25.15 1.50
CA SER A 148 -2.02 23.87 1.00
C SER A 148 -1.45 23.93 -0.42
N LEU A 149 -1.63 25.06 -1.11
CA LEU A 149 -1.15 25.30 -2.47
C LEU A 149 0.07 26.23 -2.54
N GLU A 150 0.36 26.98 -1.46
CA GLU A 150 1.61 27.71 -1.23
C GLU A 150 2.77 26.75 -0.92
#